data_AF-A0A9X6ABD4-F1
#
_entry.id   AF-A0A9X6ABD4-F1
#
_cell.length_a   1.000
_cell.length_b   1.000
_cell.length_c   1.000
_cell.angle_alpha   90.00
_cell.angle_beta   90.00
_cell.angle_gamma   90.00
#
_symmetry.space_group_name_H-M   'P 1'
#
loop_
_entity.id
_entity.type
_entity.pdbx_description
1 polymer ?
#
loop_
_entity_poly.entity_id
_entity_poly.type
_entity_poly.pdbx_seq_one_letter_code
_entity_poly.pdbx_strand_id
1 'polypeptide(L)'
;QQADAVLIGAPMYNYSIPSTLKAWLDNVLLLGRTAGETPSAQGTPVIVVASRGGSYAPGTPREGYDFVQNYLEAVLKDTLGLDLDFIVPELTMAPRNPAMSELVPLYEASRKRALEDAAARAEELAELRAA
;
A
#
# COMPACT_ATOMS: atom_id res chain seq x y z
N GLN A 1 -6.02 -2.66 -18.23
CA GLN A 1 -7.47 -2.85 -17.95
C GLN A 1 -7.89 -4.31 -18.10
N GLN A 2 -6.95 -5.26 -18.02
CA GLN A 2 -7.21 -6.71 -18.09
C GLN A 2 -6.46 -7.42 -16.95
N ALA A 3 -6.01 -6.66 -15.96
CA ALA A 3 -5.32 -7.24 -14.82
C ALA A 3 -6.38 -7.80 -13.88
N ASP A 4 -6.19 -9.03 -13.44
CA ASP A 4 -7.07 -9.70 -12.50
C ASP A 4 -6.89 -9.19 -11.06
N ALA A 5 -5.69 -8.68 -10.77
CA ALA A 5 -5.31 -7.99 -9.55
C ALA A 5 -4.06 -7.12 -9.82
N VAL A 6 -3.75 -6.17 -8.93
CA VAL A 6 -2.51 -5.37 -8.97
C VAL A 6 -1.80 -5.42 -7.62
N LEU A 7 -0.49 -5.66 -7.64
CA LEU A 7 0.37 -5.53 -6.47
C LEU A 7 1.29 -4.33 -6.65
N ILE A 8 1.29 -3.40 -5.70
CA ILE A 8 2.11 -2.18 -5.73
C ILE A 8 3.04 -2.17 -4.53
N GLY A 9 4.35 -2.08 -4.78
CA GLY A 9 5.32 -1.71 -3.75
C GLY A 9 5.42 -0.19 -3.63
N ALA A 10 5.07 0.37 -2.48
CA ALA A 10 5.04 1.81 -2.23
C ALA A 10 5.86 2.18 -0.96
N PRO A 11 7.19 2.00 -0.98
CA PRO A 11 8.01 2.42 0.16
C PRO A 11 7.89 3.92 0.40
N MET A 12 7.74 4.31 1.66
CA MET A 12 7.67 5.71 2.04
C MET A 12 9.04 6.38 1.89
N TYR A 13 9.12 7.39 1.03
CA TYR A 13 10.27 8.28 0.89
C TYR A 13 9.86 9.71 1.16
N ASN A 14 10.49 10.35 2.15
CA ASN A 14 10.16 11.72 2.57
C ASN A 14 8.64 11.90 2.77
N TYR A 15 8.02 10.99 3.54
CA TYR A 15 6.60 10.97 3.89
C TYR A 15 5.61 10.59 2.77
N SER A 16 6.06 10.45 1.52
CA SER A 16 5.18 10.19 0.38
C SER A 16 5.65 8.99 -0.47
N ILE A 17 4.94 8.75 -1.57
CA ILE A 17 5.20 7.66 -2.52
C ILE A 17 6.46 7.92 -3.36
N PRO A 18 7.08 6.88 -3.94
CA PRO A 18 8.15 7.06 -4.91
C PRO A 18 7.70 7.90 -6.11
N SER A 19 8.57 8.78 -6.61
CA SER A 19 8.26 9.65 -7.76
C SER A 19 7.89 8.87 -9.03
N THR A 20 8.49 7.69 -9.23
CA THR A 20 8.16 6.79 -10.34
C THR A 20 6.76 6.20 -10.23
N LEU A 21 6.28 5.92 -9.01
CA LEU A 21 4.91 5.49 -8.78
C LEU A 21 3.92 6.62 -9.11
N LYS A 22 4.23 7.86 -8.71
CA LYS A 22 3.42 9.02 -9.10
C LYS A 22 3.37 9.18 -10.63
N ALA A 23 4.50 9.08 -11.31
CA ALA A 23 4.55 9.15 -12.77
C ALA A 23 3.76 8.03 -13.45
N TRP A 24 3.77 6.81 -12.90
CA TRP A 24 2.92 5.72 -13.37
C TRP A 24 1.43 6.02 -13.16
N LEU A 25 1.04 6.53 -11.99
CA LEU A 25 -0.35 6.94 -11.69
C LEU A 25 -0.86 7.96 -12.70
N ASP A 26 -0.04 8.94 -13.09
CA ASP A 26 -0.39 9.94 -14.10
C ASP A 26 -0.69 9.34 -15.49
N ASN A 27 -0.14 8.17 -15.80
CA ASN A 27 -0.40 7.46 -17.05
C ASN A 27 -1.61 6.53 -16.99
N VAL A 28 -1.99 6.07 -15.78
CA VAL A 28 -3.11 5.14 -15.61
C VAL A 28 -4.39 5.82 -15.15
N LEU A 29 -4.34 7.03 -14.60
CA LEU A 29 -5.50 7.82 -14.21
C LEU A 29 -5.99 8.66 -15.39
N LEU A 30 -6.89 8.10 -16.18
CA LEU A 30 -7.41 8.69 -17.41
C LEU A 30 -8.93 8.85 -17.30
N LEU A 31 -9.41 10.09 -17.25
CA LEU A 31 -10.83 10.40 -17.22
C LEU A 31 -11.55 9.86 -18.46
N GLY A 32 -12.74 9.29 -18.25
CA GLY A 32 -13.53 8.66 -19.31
C GLY A 32 -13.02 7.28 -19.71
N ARG A 33 -12.00 6.75 -19.02
CA ARG A 33 -11.44 5.43 -19.29
C ARG A 33 -11.20 4.61 -18.03
N THR A 34 -10.31 5.04 -17.15
CA THR A 34 -9.97 4.35 -15.90
C THR A 34 -10.45 5.12 -14.66
N ALA A 35 -10.99 6.33 -14.85
CA ALA A 35 -11.69 7.13 -13.87
C ALA A 35 -12.93 7.78 -14.51
N GLY A 36 -13.89 8.23 -13.70
CA GLY A 36 -15.14 8.84 -14.15
C GLY A 36 -16.38 7.98 -13.87
N GLU A 37 -17.46 8.15 -14.63
CA GLU A 37 -18.76 7.51 -14.35
C GLU A 37 -18.75 5.98 -14.43
N THR A 38 -17.98 5.40 -15.35
CA THR A 38 -17.87 3.94 -15.50
C THR A 38 -16.40 3.54 -15.72
N PRO A 39 -15.60 3.47 -14.65
CA PRO A 39 -14.19 3.16 -14.74
C PRO A 39 -13.97 1.72 -15.24
N SER A 40 -13.13 1.55 -16.28
CA SER A 40 -12.82 0.23 -16.86
C SER A 40 -12.09 -0.75 -15.94
N ALA A 41 -11.59 -0.30 -14.79
CA ALA A 41 -10.89 -1.12 -13.82
C ALA A 41 -11.63 -1.21 -12.47
N GLN A 42 -12.87 -0.70 -12.39
CA GLN A 42 -13.64 -0.67 -11.15
C GLN A 42 -13.73 -2.07 -10.51
N GLY A 43 -13.51 -2.14 -9.19
CA GLY A 43 -13.53 -3.38 -8.42
C GLY A 43 -12.34 -4.30 -8.66
N THR A 44 -11.34 -3.91 -9.46
CA THR A 44 -10.11 -4.72 -9.61
C THR A 44 -9.38 -4.71 -8.26
N PRO A 45 -9.06 -5.88 -7.68
CA PRO A 45 -8.30 -5.97 -6.44
C PRO A 45 -6.91 -5.36 -6.57
N VAL A 46 -6.54 -4.53 -5.60
CA VAL A 46 -5.23 -3.90 -5.49
C VAL A 46 -4.69 -4.04 -4.07
N ILE A 47 -3.49 -4.59 -3.96
CA ILE A 47 -2.74 -4.66 -2.70
C ILE A 47 -1.56 -3.70 -2.79
N VAL A 48 -1.44 -2.81 -1.80
CA VAL A 48 -0.29 -1.93 -1.66
C VAL A 48 0.57 -2.36 -0.47
N VAL A 49 1.83 -2.69 -0.73
CA VAL A 49 2.84 -2.88 0.32
C VAL A 49 3.50 -1.54 0.64
N ALA A 50 3.00 -0.85 1.66
CA ALA A 50 3.40 0.51 2.05
C ALA A 50 4.48 0.50 3.15
N SER A 51 5.69 0.01 2.83
CA SER A 51 6.73 -0.12 3.85
C SER A 51 7.25 1.24 4.35
N ARG A 52 7.49 1.36 5.66
CA ARG A 52 7.93 2.63 6.28
C ARG A 52 8.99 2.44 7.36
N GLY A 53 9.91 3.41 7.42
CA GLY A 53 11.08 3.35 8.31
C GLY A 53 10.76 3.54 9.79
N GLY A 54 9.81 4.43 10.09
CA GLY A 54 9.23 4.63 11.43
C GLY A 54 7.79 4.13 11.50
N SER A 55 7.06 4.52 12.54
CA SER A 55 5.62 4.30 12.62
C SER A 55 4.85 5.61 12.45
N TYR A 56 3.71 5.50 11.76
CA TYR A 56 2.74 6.56 11.49
C TYR A 56 1.33 6.03 11.78
N ALA A 57 1.24 4.96 12.58
CA ALA A 57 -0.01 4.36 13.01
C ALA A 57 -0.78 5.32 13.94
N PRO A 58 -2.09 5.07 14.14
CA PRO A 58 -2.88 5.79 15.13
C PRO A 58 -2.19 5.87 16.51
N GLY A 59 -2.15 7.06 17.08
CA GLY A 59 -1.55 7.36 18.38
C GLY A 59 -0.03 7.60 18.35
N THR A 60 0.64 7.49 17.21
CA THR A 60 2.08 7.79 17.11
C THR A 60 2.33 9.28 16.90
N PRO A 61 3.50 9.83 17.32
CA PRO A 61 3.78 11.27 17.18
C PRO A 61 3.73 11.82 15.75
N ARG A 62 3.79 10.94 14.74
CA ARG A 62 3.77 11.30 13.31
C ARG A 62 2.58 10.72 12.56
N GLU A 63 1.53 10.29 13.25
CA GLU A 63 0.30 9.74 12.63
C GLU A 63 -0.19 10.59 11.44
N GLY A 64 -0.28 11.91 11.62
CA GLY A 64 -0.75 12.83 10.58
C GLY A 64 0.15 12.98 9.35
N TYR A 65 1.32 12.31 9.32
CA TYR A 65 2.29 12.40 8.22
C TYR A 65 2.27 11.16 7.31
N ASP A 66 1.27 10.28 7.43
CA ASP A 66 1.09 9.17 6.49
C ASP A 66 0.45 9.63 5.17
N PHE A 67 1.23 10.36 4.36
CA PHE A 67 0.77 10.77 3.04
C PHE A 67 0.85 9.65 2.00
N VAL A 68 1.39 8.47 2.34
CA VAL A 68 1.42 7.32 1.43
C VAL A 68 0.04 6.69 1.37
N GLN A 69 -0.48 6.24 2.51
CA GLN A 69 -1.78 5.57 2.56
C GLN A 69 -2.90 6.54 2.18
N ASN A 70 -2.90 7.76 2.74
CA ASN A 70 -3.92 8.76 2.45
C ASN A 70 -3.99 9.12 0.95
N TYR A 71 -2.83 9.29 0.30
CA TYR A 71 -2.80 9.62 -1.13
C TYR A 71 -3.23 8.44 -2.00
N LEU A 72 -2.76 7.23 -1.68
CA LEU A 72 -3.09 6.04 -2.46
C LEU A 72 -4.54 5.59 -2.25
N GLU A 73 -5.13 5.81 -1.08
CA GLU A 73 -6.57 5.61 -0.87
C GLU A 73 -7.38 6.56 -1.77
N ALA A 74 -7.09 7.87 -1.72
CA ALA A 74 -7.78 8.85 -2.55
C ALA A 74 -7.67 8.55 -4.05
N VAL A 75 -6.51 8.09 -4.52
CA VAL A 75 -6.28 7.82 -5.95
C VAL A 75 -6.82 6.44 -6.37
N LEU A 76 -6.42 5.37 -5.69
CA LEU A 76 -6.72 4.00 -6.12
C LEU A 76 -8.17 3.62 -5.80
N LYS A 77 -8.65 3.91 -4.58
CA LYS A 77 -10.00 3.56 -4.15
C LYS A 77 -11.00 4.60 -4.60
N ASP A 78 -10.83 5.86 -4.18
CA ASP A 78 -11.89 6.85 -4.37
C ASP A 78 -11.97 7.35 -5.82
N THR A 79 -10.83 7.52 -6.49
CA THR A 79 -10.81 8.05 -7.87
C THR A 79 -10.89 6.97 -8.95
N LEU A 80 -10.14 5.88 -8.81
CA LEU A 80 -10.12 4.78 -9.78
C LEU A 80 -11.16 3.68 -9.50
N GLY A 81 -11.78 3.69 -8.32
CA GLY A 81 -12.79 2.71 -7.94
C GLY A 81 -12.24 1.30 -7.73
N LEU A 82 -10.94 1.17 -7.41
CA LEU A 82 -10.27 -0.12 -7.20
C LEU A 82 -10.62 -0.67 -5.81
N ASP A 83 -10.59 -2.00 -5.68
CA ASP A 83 -10.77 -2.68 -4.39
C ASP A 83 -9.41 -2.74 -3.67
N LEU A 84 -9.16 -1.75 -2.81
CA LEU A 84 -7.85 -1.47 -2.24
C LEU A 84 -7.68 -2.09 -0.84
N ASP A 85 -6.58 -2.79 -0.63
CA ASP A 85 -6.08 -3.17 0.70
C ASP A 85 -4.59 -2.80 0.87
N PHE A 86 -4.15 -2.64 2.12
CA PHE A 86 -2.79 -2.28 2.49
C PHE A 86 -2.12 -3.35 3.34
N ILE A 87 -0.84 -3.60 3.04
CA ILE A 87 0.09 -4.32 3.91
C ILE A 87 1.16 -3.32 4.34
N VAL A 88 1.31 -3.10 5.64
CA VAL A 88 2.16 -2.00 6.17
C VAL A 88 3.28 -2.56 7.07
N PRO A 89 4.40 -3.03 6.47
CA PRO A 89 5.61 -3.28 7.23
C PRO A 89 6.18 -1.96 7.74
N GLU A 90 6.31 -1.80 9.05
CA GLU A 90 6.78 -0.57 9.68
C GLU A 90 8.04 -0.79 10.53
N LEU A 91 8.62 0.31 11.00
CA LEU A 91 9.86 0.30 11.81
C LEU A 91 11.05 -0.35 11.08
N THR A 92 11.05 -0.33 9.74
CA THR A 92 12.07 -1.04 8.93
C THR A 92 13.49 -0.50 9.09
N MET A 93 13.65 0.68 9.69
CA MET A 93 14.95 1.23 10.07
C MET A 93 15.50 0.68 11.39
N ALA A 94 14.65 0.11 12.26
CA ALA A 94 15.04 -0.32 13.61
C ALA A 94 16.26 -1.26 13.65
N PRO A 95 16.40 -2.28 12.78
CA PRO A 95 17.56 -3.17 12.79
C PRO A 95 18.88 -2.53 12.36
N ARG A 96 18.84 -1.34 11.76
CA ARG A 96 20.03 -0.68 11.16
C ARG A 96 20.34 0.68 11.78
N ASN A 97 19.45 1.20 12.63
CA ASN A 97 19.61 2.46 13.32
C ASN A 97 19.76 2.21 14.84
N PRO A 98 20.95 2.38 15.42
CA PRO A 98 21.19 2.14 16.84
C PRO A 98 20.23 2.90 17.78
N ALA A 99 19.78 4.10 17.38
CA ALA A 99 18.82 4.90 18.13
C ALA A 99 17.40 4.29 18.20
N MET A 100 17.14 3.23 17.43
CA MET A 100 15.86 2.53 17.35
C MET A 100 15.97 1.05 17.79
N SER A 101 17.08 0.66 18.40
CA SER A 101 17.35 -0.73 18.82
C SER A 101 16.25 -1.33 19.71
N GLU A 102 15.69 -0.54 20.62
CA GLU A 102 14.57 -0.92 21.49
C GLU A 102 13.28 -1.27 20.71
N LEU A 103 13.17 -0.83 19.46
CA LEU A 103 12.00 -1.06 18.59
C LEU A 103 12.15 -2.32 17.72
N VAL A 104 13.29 -3.00 17.75
CA VAL A 104 13.54 -4.22 16.94
C VAL A 104 12.49 -5.32 17.17
N PRO A 105 12.03 -5.61 18.41
CA PRO A 105 10.96 -6.59 18.62
C PRO A 105 9.64 -6.21 17.93
N LEU A 106 9.31 -4.91 17.91
CA LEU A 106 8.11 -4.41 17.22
C LEU A 106 8.26 -4.49 15.70
N TYR A 107 9.45 -4.21 15.17
CA TYR A 107 9.79 -4.42 13.77
C TYR A 107 9.60 -5.90 13.37
N GLU A 108 10.14 -6.85 14.12
CA GLU A 108 10.01 -8.28 13.78
C GLU A 108 8.55 -8.74 13.82
N ALA A 109 7.77 -8.25 14.80
CA ALA A 109 6.33 -8.53 14.86
C ALA A 109 5.57 -7.93 13.65
N SER A 110 5.88 -6.69 13.27
CA SER A 110 5.32 -6.05 12.07
C SER A 110 5.70 -6.79 10.79
N ARG A 111 6.97 -7.16 10.65
CA ARG A 111 7.48 -7.93 9.52
C ARG A 111 6.80 -9.29 9.41
N LYS A 112 6.64 -10.01 10.52
CA LYS A 112 5.96 -11.29 10.55
C LYS A 112 4.50 -11.15 10.09
N ARG A 113 3.74 -10.23 10.68
CA ARG A 113 2.35 -9.98 10.28
C ARG A 113 2.23 -9.63 8.80
N ALA A 114 3.09 -8.75 8.30
CA ALA A 114 3.06 -8.37 6.88
C ALA A 114 3.29 -9.55 5.93
N LEU A 115 4.10 -10.55 6.32
CA LEU A 115 4.28 -11.77 5.53
C LEU A 115 3.08 -12.71 5.62
N GLU A 116 2.47 -12.83 6.81
CA GLU A 116 1.25 -13.61 7.03
C GLU A 116 0.07 -13.02 6.24
N ASP A 117 -0.12 -11.69 6.31
CA ASP A 117 -1.13 -10.97 5.55
C ASP A 117 -0.91 -11.13 4.04
N ALA A 118 0.34 -11.02 3.57
CA ALA A 118 0.65 -11.22 2.16
C ALA A 118 0.32 -12.63 1.66
N ALA A 119 0.57 -13.66 2.48
CA ALA A 119 0.22 -15.04 2.15
C ALA A 119 -1.31 -15.23 2.10
N ALA A 120 -2.02 -14.77 3.14
CA ALA A 120 -3.48 -14.89 3.22
C ALA A 120 -4.17 -14.19 2.04
N ARG A 121 -3.76 -12.96 1.70
CA ARG A 121 -4.32 -12.23 0.56
C ARG A 121 -4.03 -12.89 -0.78
N ALA A 122 -2.87 -13.51 -0.94
CA ALA A 122 -2.55 -14.25 -2.16
C ALA A 122 -3.44 -15.49 -2.32
N GLU A 123 -3.74 -16.20 -1.23
CA GLU A 123 -4.68 -17.33 -1.21
C GLU A 123 -6.10 -16.88 -1.55
N GLU A 124 -6.61 -15.84 -0.89
CA GLU A 124 -7.94 -15.26 -1.18
C GLU A 124 -8.09 -14.85 -2.66
N LEU A 125 -7.07 -14.20 -3.24
CA LEU A 125 -7.08 -13.83 -4.64
C LEU A 125 -7.03 -15.04 -5.58
N ALA A 126 -6.29 -16.09 -5.22
CA ALA A 126 -6.23 -17.32 -6.01
C ALA A 126 -7.59 -18.04 -6.03
N GLU A 127 -8.29 -18.08 -4.88
CA GLU A 127 -9.62 -18.69 -4.77
C GLU A 127 -10.67 -17.90 -5.58
N LEU A 128 -10.66 -16.57 -5.49
CA LEU A 128 -11.54 -15.70 -6.28
C LEU A 128 -11.35 -15.89 -7.80
N ARG A 129 -10.17 -16.33 -8.24
CA ARG A 129 -9.88 -16.60 -9.65
C ARG A 129 -10.24 -18.01 -10.10
N ALA A 130 -10.37 -18.94 -9.17
CA ALA A 130 -10.74 -20.33 -9.47
C ALA A 130 -12.27 -20.54 -9.56
N ALA A 131 -13.05 -19.60 -9.04
CA ALA A 131 -14.52 -19.59 -9.08
C ALA A 131 -15.07 -18.99 -10.39
#